data_AF-A0A914MAQ0-F1
#
_entry.id   AF-A0A914MAQ0-F1
#
_cell.length_a   1.000
_cell.length_b   1.000
_cell.length_c   1.000
_cell.angle_alpha   90.00
_cell.angle_beta   90.00
_cell.angle_gamma   90.00
#
_symmetry.space_group_name_H-M   'P 1'
#
loop_
_entity.id
_entity.type
_entity.pdbx_description
1 polymer ?
#
loop_
_entity_poly.entity_id
_entity_poly.type
_entity_poly.pdbx_seq_one_letter_code
_entity_poly.pdbx_strand_id
1 'polypeptide(L)'
;MERDSLIAHGTAFCLQDRLLNCSDREEAHVCGRCGSIVSVSQLKPHMAMLKYGAIEDDFQKFTQIHCSLCKKDDQVFQVQIPRVFRYLCAELSAVNVKIQLSIAHPRDIKH
;
A
#
# COMPACT_ATOMS: atom_id res chain seq x y z
N MET A 1 -16.29 6.39 22.21
CA MET A 1 -16.64 5.34 23.18
C MET A 1 -17.17 4.06 22.53
N GLU A 2 -17.80 4.10 21.35
CA GLU A 2 -18.28 2.90 20.66
C GLU A 2 -17.18 1.86 20.35
N ARG A 3 -15.99 2.31 19.94
CA ARG A 3 -14.83 1.42 19.74
C ARG A 3 -14.44 0.72 21.03
N ASP A 4 -14.36 1.45 22.14
CA ASP A 4 -13.90 0.93 23.42
C ASP A 4 -14.89 -0.12 23.96
N SER A 5 -16.20 0.10 23.75
CA SER A 5 -17.22 -0.92 24.02
C SER A 5 -17.02 -2.18 23.20
N LEU A 6 -16.77 -2.09 21.89
CA LEU A 6 -16.55 -3.28 21.04
C LEU A 6 -15.28 -4.05 21.44
N ILE A 7 -14.23 -3.34 21.87
CA ILE A 7 -13.00 -3.97 22.40
C ILE A 7 -13.30 -4.69 23.71
N ALA A 8 -14.02 -4.04 24.65
CA ALA A 8 -14.36 -4.62 25.95
C ALA A 8 -15.22 -5.89 25.83
N HIS A 9 -16.11 -5.96 24.83
CA HIS A 9 -16.93 -7.15 24.56
C HIS A 9 -16.21 -8.22 23.72
N GLY A 10 -14.96 -7.99 23.30
CA GLY A 10 -14.19 -8.95 22.52
C GLY A 10 -14.72 -9.18 21.10
N THR A 11 -15.55 -8.28 20.56
CA THR A 11 -16.17 -8.42 19.24
C THR A 11 -15.22 -7.94 18.13
N ALA A 12 -14.08 -8.63 17.96
CA ALA A 12 -13.03 -8.24 17.03
C ALA A 12 -13.50 -8.20 15.56
N PHE A 13 -14.35 -9.16 15.17
CA PHE A 13 -14.93 -9.19 13.83
C PHE A 13 -15.80 -7.96 13.55
N CYS A 14 -16.69 -7.59 14.48
CA CYS A 14 -17.53 -6.40 14.34
C CYS A 14 -16.72 -5.09 14.33
N LEU A 15 -15.62 -5.05 15.08
CA LEU A 15 -14.71 -3.92 15.07
C LEU A 15 -14.03 -3.76 13.71
N GLN A 16 -13.47 -4.84 13.16
CA GLN A 16 -12.86 -4.82 11.83
C GLN A 16 -13.88 -4.44 10.76
N ASP A 17 -15.09 -4.98 10.83
CA ASP A 17 -16.12 -4.67 9.85
C ASP A 17 -16.49 -3.18 9.87
N ARG A 18 -16.77 -2.65 11.07
CA ARG A 18 -17.17 -1.25 11.23
C ARG A 18 -16.07 -0.25 10.91
N LEU A 19 -14.82 -0.49 11.35
CA LEU A 19 -13.73 0.48 11.21
C LEU A 19 -12.90 0.32 9.93
N LEU A 20 -12.89 -0.85 9.31
CA LEU A 20 -12.17 -1.09 8.06
C LEU A 20 -13.16 -1.28 6.90
N ASN A 21 -13.93 -2.38 6.89
CA ASN A 21 -14.73 -2.76 5.71
C ASN A 21 -15.81 -1.72 5.36
N CYS A 22 -16.52 -1.20 6.36
CA CYS A 22 -17.63 -0.26 6.16
C CYS A 22 -17.21 1.21 6.13
N SER A 23 -16.04 1.56 6.68
CA SER A 23 -15.59 2.96 6.77
C SER A 23 -14.73 3.33 5.58
N ASP A 24 -13.48 2.84 5.55
CA ASP A 24 -12.44 3.41 4.70
C ASP A 24 -11.58 2.34 4.03
N ARG A 25 -12.13 1.17 3.70
CA ARG A 25 -11.35 0.10 3.06
C ARG A 25 -10.76 0.57 1.72
N GLU A 26 -9.45 0.48 1.59
CA GLU A 26 -8.70 0.74 0.36
C GLU A 26 -7.67 -0.38 0.11
N GLU A 27 -7.44 -0.68 -1.16
CA GLU A 27 -6.34 -1.54 -1.59
C GLU A 27 -5.12 -0.70 -1.94
N ALA A 28 -3.98 -1.00 -1.32
CA ALA A 28 -2.73 -0.30 -1.55
C ALA A 28 -1.60 -1.29 -1.82
N HIS A 29 -0.58 -0.83 -2.54
CA HIS A 29 0.62 -1.62 -2.79
C HIS A 29 1.76 -1.20 -1.86
N VAL A 30 2.43 -2.17 -1.27
CA VAL A 30 3.57 -1.94 -0.39
C VAL A 30 4.75 -2.78 -0.84
N CYS A 31 5.94 -2.17 -0.85
CA CYS A 31 7.17 -2.89 -1.13
C CYS A 31 7.65 -3.63 0.13
N GLY A 32 7.80 -4.95 0.06
CA GLY A 32 8.30 -5.79 1.15
C GLY A 32 9.78 -5.57 1.49
N ARG A 33 10.57 -4.99 0.58
CA ARG A 33 12.00 -4.70 0.82
C ARG A 33 12.21 -3.42 1.63
N CYS A 34 11.57 -2.32 1.24
CA CYS A 34 11.76 -1.02 1.90
C CYS A 34 10.67 -0.66 2.91
N GLY A 35 9.55 -1.40 2.90
CA GLY A 35 8.39 -1.17 3.75
C GLY A 35 7.59 0.09 3.42
N SER A 36 7.87 0.75 2.29
CA SER A 36 7.20 2.00 1.92
C SER A 36 5.97 1.73 1.05
N ILE A 37 4.86 2.35 1.46
CA ILE A 37 3.59 2.39 0.72
C ILE A 37 3.56 3.50 -0.35
N VAL A 38 4.27 4.61 -0.12
CA VAL A 38 4.25 5.79 -1.00
C VAL A 38 5.16 5.58 -2.23
N SER A 39 6.23 4.79 -2.06
CA SER A 39 7.23 4.60 -3.13
C SER A 39 6.78 3.69 -4.27
N VAL A 40 5.66 2.99 -4.12
CA VAL A 40 5.17 2.07 -5.14
C VAL A 40 4.39 2.86 -6.18
N SER A 41 4.73 2.71 -7.46
CA SER A 41 4.13 3.49 -8.53
C SER A 41 3.92 2.65 -9.78
N GLN A 42 2.85 2.97 -10.51
CA GLN A 42 2.60 2.48 -11.86
C GLN A 42 2.84 3.62 -12.84
N LEU A 43 3.71 3.41 -13.83
CA LEU A 43 3.88 4.42 -14.87
C LEU A 43 2.77 4.22 -15.91
N LYS A 44 1.85 5.19 -16.04
CA LYS A 44 0.84 5.07 -17.10
C LYS A 44 1.55 5.07 -18.46
N PRO A 45 1.24 4.13 -19.37
CA PRO A 45 1.98 3.97 -20.63
C PRO A 45 1.94 5.24 -21.50
N HIS A 46 0.80 5.96 -21.51
CA HIS A 46 0.70 7.24 -22.20
C HIS A 46 1.70 8.31 -21.70
N MET A 47 1.95 8.36 -20.39
CA MET A 47 2.98 9.26 -19.83
C MET A 47 4.39 8.78 -20.13
N ALA A 48 4.59 7.47 -20.25
CA ALA A 48 5.86 6.87 -20.64
C ALA A 48 6.23 7.23 -22.08
N MET A 49 5.26 7.13 -23.01
CA MET A 49 5.45 7.46 -24.42
C MET A 49 5.83 8.93 -24.62
N LEU A 50 5.15 9.86 -23.93
CA LEU A 50 5.46 11.30 -23.98
C LEU A 50 6.85 11.64 -23.41
N LYS A 51 7.31 10.92 -22.38
CA LYS A 51 8.59 11.22 -21.72
C LYS A 51 9.80 10.51 -22.35
N TYR A 52 9.61 9.33 -22.92
CA TYR A 52 10.72 8.44 -23.32
C TYR A 52 10.70 8.03 -24.80
N GLY A 53 9.72 8.48 -25.60
CA GLY A 53 9.68 8.17 -27.04
C GLY A 53 9.60 6.67 -27.32
N ALA A 54 8.80 5.94 -26.52
CA ALA A 54 8.79 4.48 -26.49
C ALA A 54 8.12 3.83 -27.72
N ILE A 55 8.73 2.75 -28.21
CA ILE A 55 8.22 1.84 -29.25
C ILE A 55 7.22 0.86 -28.61
N GLU A 56 6.27 0.33 -29.40
CA GLU A 56 5.14 -0.51 -28.96
C GLU A 56 5.51 -1.66 -27.98
N ASP A 57 6.73 -2.22 -28.07
CA ASP A 57 7.22 -3.30 -27.20
C ASP A 57 7.55 -2.89 -25.75
N ASP A 58 7.78 -1.59 -25.47
CA ASP A 58 8.05 -1.12 -24.10
C ASP A 58 6.76 -0.87 -23.29
N PHE A 59 5.59 -1.02 -23.91
CA PHE A 59 4.29 -0.81 -23.27
C PHE A 59 4.10 -1.66 -22.01
N GLN A 60 4.60 -2.91 -22.04
CA GLN A 60 4.44 -3.87 -20.94
C GLN A 60 5.35 -3.58 -19.74
N LYS A 61 6.49 -2.89 -19.93
CA LYS A 61 7.37 -2.50 -18.82
C LYS A 61 6.81 -1.33 -18.02
N PHE A 62 6.08 -0.42 -18.68
CA PHE A 62 5.53 0.75 -18.00
C PHE A 62 4.30 0.41 -17.15
N THR A 63 3.51 -0.58 -17.54
CA THR A 63 2.34 -1.04 -16.77
C THR A 63 2.70 -1.81 -15.50
N GLN A 64 3.96 -2.23 -15.33
CA GLN A 64 4.40 -2.98 -14.17
C GLN A 64 4.49 -2.11 -12.91
N ILE A 65 3.92 -2.62 -11.82
CA ILE A 65 3.97 -2.00 -10.50
C ILE A 65 5.38 -2.20 -9.96
N HIS A 66 6.10 -1.11 -9.76
CA HIS A 66 7.47 -1.17 -9.24
C HIS A 66 7.64 -0.23 -8.05
N CYS A 67 8.62 -0.53 -7.20
CA CYS A 67 9.05 0.38 -6.16
C CYS A 67 10.09 1.36 -6.72
N SER A 68 9.81 2.66 -6.68
CA SER A 68 10.72 3.74 -7.12
C SER A 68 12.03 3.80 -6.30
N LEU A 69 12.00 3.37 -5.03
CA LEU A 69 13.18 3.37 -4.16
C LEU A 69 14.07 2.15 -4.39
N CYS A 70 13.49 0.96 -4.54
CA CYS A 70 14.25 -0.28 -4.73
C CYS A 70 14.55 -0.59 -6.20
N LYS A 71 13.80 0.01 -7.14
CA LYS A 71 13.82 -0.30 -8.58
C LYS A 71 13.63 -1.80 -8.88
N LYS A 72 12.78 -2.44 -8.07
CA LYS A 72 12.49 -3.88 -8.16
C LYS A 72 10.99 -4.10 -8.03
N ASP A 73 10.54 -5.18 -8.67
CA ASP A 73 9.12 -5.48 -8.86
C ASP A 73 8.74 -6.77 -8.12
N ASP A 74 9.75 -7.58 -7.73
CA ASP A 74 9.54 -8.94 -7.18
C ASP A 74 8.76 -8.99 -5.86
N GLN A 75 8.87 -7.96 -5.03
CA GLN A 75 8.33 -7.95 -3.66
C GLN A 75 7.40 -6.75 -3.45
N VAL A 76 6.40 -6.64 -4.30
CA VAL A 76 5.30 -5.68 -4.15
C VAL A 76 4.04 -6.45 -3.81
N PHE A 77 3.48 -6.17 -2.63
CA PHE A 77 2.30 -6.86 -2.11
C PHE A 77 1.10 -5.91 -2.09
N GLN A 78 -0.06 -6.41 -2.50
CA GLN A 78 -1.32 -5.70 -2.37
C GLN A 78 -1.90 -6.00 -0.98
N VAL A 79 -2.21 -4.95 -0.22
CA VAL A 79 -2.75 -5.02 1.15
C VAL A 79 -4.00 -4.17 1.28
N GLN A 80 -4.90 -4.59 2.15
CA GLN A 80 -6.09 -3.82 2.51
C GLN A 80 -5.81 -2.99 3.74
N ILE A 81 -5.99 -1.69 3.64
CA ILE A 81 -5.75 -0.71 4.71
C ILE A 81 -6.88 0.32 4.75
N PRO A 82 -7.06 1.04 5.87
CA PRO A 82 -7.89 2.24 5.86
C PRO A 82 -7.27 3.32 4.96
N ARG A 83 -8.07 3.96 4.11
CA ARG A 83 -7.65 5.08 3.26
C ARG A 83 -7.01 6.21 4.08
N VAL A 84 -7.56 6.49 5.25
CA VAL A 84 -7.01 7.48 6.20
C VAL A 84 -5.56 7.15 6.59
N PHE A 85 -5.20 5.87 6.74
CA PHE A 85 -3.83 5.48 7.03
C PHE A 85 -2.87 5.79 5.87
N ARG A 86 -3.33 5.65 4.62
CA ARG A 86 -2.55 6.04 3.44
C ARG A 86 -2.29 7.55 3.41
N TYR A 87 -3.30 8.36 3.76
CA TYR A 87 -3.13 9.81 3.88
C TYR A 87 -2.13 10.18 4.97
N LEU A 88 -2.24 9.57 6.16
CA LEU A 88 -1.27 9.77 7.23
C LEU A 88 0.17 9.45 6.78
N CYS A 89 0.36 8.37 6.00
CA CYS A 89 1.66 8.04 5.43
C CYS A 89 2.19 9.13 4.48
N ALA A 90 1.31 9.74 3.68
CA ALA A 90 1.68 10.83 2.79
C ALA A 90 2.00 12.12 3.56
N GLU A 91 1.20 12.47 4.57
CA GLU A 91 1.43 13.64 5.43
C GLU A 91 2.75 13.54 6.19
N LEU A 92 3.03 12.37 6.78
CA LEU A 92 4.30 12.11 7.45
C LEU A 92 5.48 12.17 6.47
N SER A 93 5.33 11.62 5.27
CA SER A 93 6.35 11.72 4.23
C SER A 93 6.62 13.17 3.82
N ALA A 94 5.60 14.03 3.80
CA ALA A 94 5.73 15.46 3.49
C ALA A 94 6.52 16.23 4.56
N VAL A 95 6.49 15.78 5.83
CA VAL A 95 7.31 16.32 6.92
C VAL A 95 8.59 15.52 7.16
N ASN A 96 9.07 14.80 6.14
CA ASN A 96 10.31 14.02 6.16
C ASN A 96 10.34 12.90 7.22
N VAL A 97 9.18 12.37 7.59
CA VAL A 97 9.02 11.22 8.48
C VAL A 97 8.66 9.98 7.67
N LYS A 98 9.52 8.95 7.74
CA LYS A 98 9.35 7.70 7.00
C LYS A 98 8.64 6.66 7.87
N ILE A 99 7.47 6.19 7.43
CA ILE A 99 6.84 4.97 7.97
C ILE A 99 7.40 3.75 7.23
N GLN A 100 7.79 2.73 7.98
CA GLN A 100 8.22 1.44 7.45
C GLN A 100 7.27 0.33 7.92
N LEU A 101 6.61 -0.31 6.96
CA LEU A 101 5.73 -1.45 7.18
C LEU A 101 6.52 -2.76 7.06
N SER A 102 6.45 -3.61 8.08
CA SER A 102 6.90 -4.99 8.00
C SER A 102 5.74 -5.85 7.54
N ILE A 103 5.88 -6.47 6.37
CA ILE A 103 4.84 -7.32 5.77
C ILE A 103 5.42 -8.71 5.54
N ALA A 104 4.67 -9.71 5.97
CA ALA A 104 4.95 -11.12 5.73
C ALA A 104 3.69 -11.80 5.21
N HIS A 105 3.86 -12.90 4.47
CA HIS A 105 2.72 -13.73 4.10
C HIS A 105 2.11 -14.34 5.38
N PRO A 106 0.77 -14.49 5.51
CA PRO A 106 0.14 -15.00 6.72
C PRO A 106 0.66 -16.36 7.22
N ARG A 107 1.21 -17.18 6.32
CA ARG A 107 1.84 -18.48 6.65
C ARG A 107 3.18 -18.34 7.38
N ASP A 108 3.85 -17.20 7.24
CA ASP A 108 5.20 -16.96 7.77
C ASP A 108 5.15 -16.22 9.13
N ILE A 109 3.96 -15.80 9.57
CA ILE A 109 3.75 -15.12 10.85
C ILE A 109 3.76 -16.19 11.95
N LYS A 110 4.85 -16.25 12.71
CA LYS A 110 4.91 -17.07 13.95
C LYS A 110 4.21 -16.29 15.06
N HIS A 111 3.18 -16.89 15.65
CA HIS A 111 2.47 -16.38 16.81
C HIS A 111 3.20 -16.75 18.11
#